data_AF-W4QKJ7-F1
#
_entry.id   AF-W4QKJ7-F1
#
_cell.length_a   1.000
_cell.length_b   1.000
_cell.length_c   1.000
_cell.angle_alpha   90.00
_cell.angle_beta   90.00
_cell.angle_gamma   90.00
#
_symmetry.space_group_name_H-M   'P 1'
#
loop_
_entity.id
_entity.type
_entity.pdbx_description
1 polymer ?
#
loop_
_entity_poly.entity_id
_entity_poly.type
_entity_poly.pdbx_seq_one_letter_code
_entity_poly.pdbx_strand_id
1 'polypeptide(L)'
;MNTHIEDYIYELYKTIGVKHPSDLDMMYIAKKLGVDIFYKRRAYRLDNEILLTKGTKIEEWMMFGHEVCHYLRHSGMQLNMHYLFRDLQEYQADYFAYHFCVPTFMLDDLPDISIHLIMNTFNVDYDFALRRLEMYQHKLYQTTPRKSLQPGKVYNSTLSILKQLKQQVGEEKLSYDIKRLLQ
;
A
#
# COMPACT_ATOMS: atom_id res chain seq x y z
N MET A 1 0.33 -12.73 3.21
CA MET A 1 1.68 -12.12 3.13
C MET A 1 1.47 -10.66 2.79
N ASN A 2 2.05 -9.78 3.59
CA ASN A 2 2.04 -8.35 3.33
C ASN A 2 3.17 -7.99 2.36
N THR A 3 3.02 -6.85 1.70
CA THR A 3 4.07 -6.21 0.93
C THR A 3 5.03 -5.44 1.85
N HIS A 4 6.24 -5.16 1.37
CA HIS A 4 7.23 -4.39 2.14
C HIS A 4 6.71 -3.01 2.59
N ILE A 5 5.85 -2.36 1.79
CA ILE A 5 5.27 -1.07 2.18
C ILE A 5 4.27 -1.23 3.33
N GLU A 6 3.46 -2.27 3.32
CA GLU A 6 2.46 -2.52 4.37
C GLU A 6 3.14 -2.84 5.70
N ASP A 7 4.19 -3.66 5.68
CA ASP A 7 4.97 -3.98 6.88
C ASP A 7 5.72 -2.74 7.41
N TYR A 8 6.25 -1.90 6.51
CA TYR A 8 6.87 -0.64 6.90
C TYR A 8 5.87 0.30 7.59
N ILE A 9 4.68 0.49 7.00
CA ILE A 9 3.64 1.35 7.57
C ILE A 9 3.15 0.80 8.92
N TYR A 10 2.98 -0.51 9.04
CA TYR A 10 2.63 -1.14 10.30
C TYR A 10 3.65 -0.86 11.41
N GLU A 11 4.94 -1.10 11.13
CA GLU A 11 5.98 -0.86 12.13
C GLU A 11 6.18 0.63 12.44
N LEU A 12 6.01 1.52 11.45
CA LEU A 12 6.01 2.96 11.65
C LEU A 12 4.92 3.36 12.65
N TYR A 13 3.66 3.00 12.39
CA TYR A 13 2.53 3.38 13.23
C TYR A 13 2.60 2.75 14.62
N LYS A 14 2.98 1.49 14.70
CA LYS A 14 3.25 0.79 15.97
C LYS A 14 4.30 1.52 16.81
N THR A 15 5.38 2.00 16.20
CA THR A 15 6.47 2.72 16.90
C THR A 15 6.00 4.06 17.46
N ILE A 16 5.12 4.77 16.73
CA ILE A 16 4.57 6.06 17.20
C ILE A 16 3.27 5.93 17.99
N GLY A 17 2.81 4.70 18.24
CA GLY A 17 1.64 4.39 19.07
C GLY A 17 0.29 4.61 18.41
N VAL A 18 0.23 4.63 17.08
CA VAL A 18 -1.02 4.68 16.29
C VAL A 18 -1.46 3.24 16.00
N LYS A 19 -2.67 2.85 16.44
CA LYS A 19 -3.13 1.46 16.33
C LYS A 19 -4.50 1.33 15.69
N HIS A 20 -5.36 2.31 15.88
CA HIS A 20 -6.74 2.31 15.37
C HIS A 20 -6.97 3.49 14.43
N PRO A 21 -7.98 3.44 13.55
CA PRO A 21 -8.30 4.58 12.67
C PRO A 21 -8.56 5.88 13.44
N SER A 22 -9.14 5.79 14.64
CA SER A 22 -9.35 6.96 15.53
C SER A 22 -8.06 7.63 16.01
N ASP A 23 -6.92 6.94 15.91
CA ASP A 23 -5.61 7.47 16.30
C ASP A 23 -4.94 8.23 15.13
N LEU A 24 -5.52 8.21 13.93
CA LEU A 24 -5.00 8.90 12.76
C LEU A 24 -5.26 10.40 12.88
N ASP A 25 -4.33 11.09 13.53
CA ASP A 25 -4.30 12.54 13.64
C ASP A 25 -3.00 13.09 13.04
N MET A 26 -3.16 13.96 12.05
CA MET A 26 -2.06 14.58 11.30
C MET A 26 -1.05 15.28 12.22
N MET A 27 -1.52 16.04 13.22
CA MET A 27 -0.65 16.83 14.10
C MET A 27 0.09 15.93 15.09
N TYR A 28 -0.58 14.92 15.63
CA TYR A 28 0.02 13.91 16.49
C TYR A 28 1.12 13.16 15.76
N ILE A 29 0.85 12.69 14.54
CA ILE A 29 1.81 11.95 13.74
C ILE A 29 3.01 12.84 13.40
N ALA A 30 2.80 14.07 12.92
CA ALA A 30 3.87 15.01 12.64
C ALA A 30 4.79 15.23 13.85
N LYS A 31 4.20 15.48 15.03
CA LYS A 31 4.93 15.63 16.29
C LYS A 31 5.76 14.38 16.63
N LYS A 32 5.23 13.18 16.41
CA LYS A 32 5.93 11.92 16.67
C LYS A 32 7.05 11.63 15.68
N LEU A 33 6.91 12.10 14.44
CA LEU A 33 7.95 12.01 13.41
C LEU A 33 9.01 13.11 13.54
N GLY A 34 8.79 14.10 14.43
CA GLY A 34 9.71 15.22 14.63
C GLY A 34 9.73 16.20 13.45
N VAL A 35 8.59 16.34 12.77
CA VAL A 35 8.41 17.25 11.63
C VAL A 35 7.39 18.34 11.95
N ASP A 36 7.67 19.52 11.42
CA ASP A 36 6.79 20.68 11.55
C ASP A 36 5.96 20.86 10.26
N ILE A 37 4.67 21.14 10.42
CA ILE A 37 3.75 21.39 9.28
C ILE A 37 3.68 22.88 9.01
N PHE A 38 3.98 23.27 7.78
CA PHE A 38 3.83 24.65 7.31
C PHE A 38 2.92 24.71 6.08
N TYR A 39 2.16 25.80 6.00
CA TYR A 39 1.32 26.07 4.83
C TYR A 39 1.97 27.13 3.93
N LYS A 40 2.26 26.80 2.66
CA LYS A 40 2.86 27.75 1.68
C LYS A 40 2.09 27.72 0.35
N ARG A 41 2.20 28.80 -0.44
CA ARG A 41 1.61 28.91 -1.81
C ARG A 41 2.47 28.23 -2.89
N ARG A 42 3.73 27.88 -2.59
CA ARG A 42 4.66 27.11 -3.43
C ARG A 42 5.56 26.27 -2.53
N ALA A 43 5.71 24.98 -2.86
CA ALA A 43 6.50 24.03 -2.10
C ALA A 43 7.98 24.07 -2.53
N TYR A 44 8.88 24.32 -1.58
CA TYR A 44 10.32 24.02 -1.71
C TYR A 44 10.81 23.51 -0.36
N ARG A 45 11.51 22.37 -0.33
CA ARG A 45 12.03 21.76 0.93
C ARG A 45 13.10 22.63 1.59
N LEU A 46 12.95 22.88 2.89
CA LEU A 46 14.03 23.23 3.81
C LEU A 46 13.97 22.22 4.97
N ASP A 47 15.03 21.45 5.19
CA ASP A 47 15.21 20.58 6.37
C ASP A 47 14.02 19.67 6.78
N ASN A 48 13.53 19.81 8.03
CA ASN A 48 12.51 18.98 8.70
C ASN A 48 11.08 19.52 8.51
N GLU A 49 10.84 20.31 7.47
CA GLU A 49 9.53 20.90 7.19
C GLU A 49 8.69 20.00 6.25
N ILE A 50 7.43 19.77 6.62
CA ILE A 50 6.39 19.29 5.69
C ILE A 50 5.60 20.50 5.19
N LEU A 51 5.56 20.67 3.86
CA LEU A 51 4.88 21.78 3.23
C LEU A 51 3.55 21.34 2.64
N LEU A 52 2.46 21.86 3.20
CA LEU A 52 1.12 21.62 2.69
C LEU A 52 0.57 22.86 1.99
N THR A 53 -0.31 22.63 1.02
CA THR A 53 -1.21 23.66 0.52
C THR A 53 -2.47 23.62 1.37
N LYS A 54 -2.95 24.79 1.82
CA LYS A 54 -4.14 24.88 2.67
C LYS A 54 -5.38 24.45 1.89
N GLY A 55 -6.19 23.57 2.50
CA GLY A 55 -7.38 23.01 1.88
C GLY A 55 -8.39 22.56 2.93
N THR A 56 -9.23 21.61 2.57
CA THR A 56 -10.07 20.87 3.51
C THR A 56 -9.22 19.91 4.34
N LYS A 57 -9.73 19.47 5.49
CA LYS A 57 -9.04 18.47 6.33
C LYS A 57 -8.74 17.17 5.57
N ILE A 58 -9.61 16.79 4.63
CA ILE A 58 -9.45 15.59 3.80
C ILE A 58 -8.26 15.78 2.84
N GLU A 59 -8.24 16.88 2.10
CA GLU A 59 -7.14 17.22 1.18
C GLU A 59 -5.80 17.33 1.91
N GLU A 60 -5.77 18.02 3.04
CA GLU A 60 -4.56 18.18 3.84
C GLU A 60 -4.04 16.85 4.40
N TRP A 61 -4.93 15.93 4.81
CA TRP A 61 -4.55 14.61 5.29
C TRP A 61 -3.90 13.75 4.20
N MET A 62 -4.50 13.72 3.01
CA MET A 62 -3.95 12.97 1.87
C MET A 62 -2.62 13.56 1.40
N MET A 63 -2.52 14.89 1.35
CA MET A 63 -1.28 15.59 1.02
C MET A 63 -0.18 15.33 2.06
N PHE A 64 -0.54 15.35 3.35
CA PHE A 64 0.38 15.02 4.42
C PHE A 64 0.96 13.61 4.25
N GLY A 65 0.14 12.60 3.94
CA GLY A 65 0.62 11.25 3.67
C GLY A 65 1.64 11.17 2.53
N HIS A 66 1.42 11.95 1.46
CA HIS A 66 2.34 12.06 0.32
C HIS A 66 3.67 12.72 0.73
N GLU A 67 3.62 13.88 1.41
CA GLU A 67 4.81 14.61 1.85
C GLU A 67 5.62 13.86 2.91
N VAL A 68 4.97 13.08 3.78
CA VAL A 68 5.66 12.19 4.73
C VAL A 68 6.52 11.17 4.00
N CYS A 69 6.11 10.69 2.82
CA CYS A 69 6.97 9.82 2.01
C CYS A 69 8.24 10.55 1.56
N HIS A 70 8.11 11.78 1.07
CA HIS A 70 9.26 12.58 0.67
C HIS A 70 10.21 12.81 1.84
N TYR A 71 9.69 13.09 3.02
CA TYR A 71 10.50 13.26 4.22
C TYR A 71 11.22 11.97 4.63
N LEU A 72 10.51 10.85 4.74
CA LEU A 72 11.05 9.60 5.30
C LEU A 72 11.89 8.80 4.30
N ARG A 73 11.60 8.90 2.99
CA ARG A 73 12.11 7.93 2.00
C ARG A 73 12.86 8.57 0.85
N HIS A 74 12.74 9.88 0.63
CA HIS A 74 13.39 10.55 -0.50
C HIS A 74 14.48 11.52 -0.03
N SER A 75 15.65 11.40 -0.67
CA SER A 75 16.79 12.30 -0.51
C SER A 75 17.10 13.00 -1.83
N GLY A 76 17.73 14.17 -1.75
CA GLY A 76 18.11 14.97 -2.90
C GLY A 76 17.18 16.15 -3.19
N MET A 77 17.70 17.13 -3.91
CA MET A 77 16.96 18.33 -4.31
C MET A 77 16.28 18.07 -5.66
N GLN A 78 14.94 17.92 -5.65
CA GLN A 78 14.16 17.63 -6.86
C GLN A 78 14.43 18.63 -8.01
N LEU A 79 14.73 19.90 -7.71
CA LEU A 79 15.03 20.93 -8.72
C LEU A 79 16.26 20.60 -9.60
N ASN A 80 17.21 19.82 -9.07
CA ASN A 80 18.43 19.42 -9.76
C ASN A 80 18.36 17.97 -10.27
N MET A 81 17.20 17.33 -10.17
CA MET A 81 16.99 15.93 -10.49
C MET A 81 16.42 15.78 -11.90
N HIS A 82 16.93 14.81 -12.66
CA HIS A 82 16.39 14.48 -13.98
C HIS A 82 14.90 14.08 -13.87
N TYR A 83 14.07 14.50 -14.82
CA TYR A 83 12.60 14.40 -14.72
C TYR A 83 12.11 12.98 -14.41
N LEU A 84 12.69 11.95 -15.04
CA LEU A 84 12.34 10.55 -14.78
C LEU A 84 12.52 10.12 -13.31
N PHE A 85 13.54 10.63 -12.61
CA PHE A 85 13.72 10.32 -11.18
C PHE A 85 12.75 11.11 -10.31
N ARG A 86 12.34 12.31 -10.75
CA ARG A 86 11.28 13.06 -10.07
C ARG A 86 9.96 12.30 -10.20
N ASP A 87 9.57 11.92 -11.40
CA ASP A 87 8.34 11.16 -11.65
C ASP A 87 8.32 9.87 -10.82
N LEU A 88 9.45 9.15 -10.75
CA LEU A 88 9.57 7.97 -9.90
C LEU A 88 9.31 8.28 -8.42
N GLN A 89 9.85 9.38 -7.89
CA GLN A 89 9.60 9.79 -6.50
C GLN A 89 8.14 10.14 -6.26
N GLU A 90 7.50 10.88 -7.18
CA GLU A 90 6.08 11.23 -7.07
C GLU A 90 5.20 9.97 -7.07
N TYR A 91 5.45 9.02 -7.98
CA TYR A 91 4.74 7.74 -8.00
C TYR A 91 4.94 6.92 -6.72
N GLN A 92 6.14 6.95 -6.15
CA GLN A 92 6.44 6.28 -4.89
C GLN A 92 5.74 6.95 -3.71
N ALA A 93 5.65 8.29 -3.70
CA ALA A 93 4.97 9.07 -2.70
C ALA A 93 3.45 8.86 -2.74
N ASP A 94 2.85 8.86 -3.93
CA ASP A 94 1.43 8.51 -4.11
C ASP A 94 1.13 7.10 -3.61
N TYR A 95 1.95 6.12 -4.04
CA TYR A 95 1.79 4.73 -3.61
C TYR A 95 1.92 4.58 -2.09
N PHE A 96 2.87 5.29 -1.48
CA PHE A 96 3.04 5.34 -0.02
C PHE A 96 1.81 5.95 0.66
N ALA A 97 1.31 7.09 0.16
CA ALA A 97 0.19 7.80 0.75
C ALA A 97 -1.06 6.90 0.86
N TYR A 98 -1.36 6.09 -0.16
CA TYR A 98 -2.48 5.14 -0.10
C TYR A 98 -2.40 4.20 1.10
N HIS A 99 -1.21 3.64 1.37
CA HIS A 99 -1.00 2.73 2.50
C HIS A 99 -0.87 3.48 3.83
N PHE A 100 -0.32 4.69 3.82
CA PHE A 100 -0.15 5.49 5.02
C PHE A 100 -1.48 6.06 5.53
N CYS A 101 -2.29 6.65 4.66
CA CYS A 101 -3.57 7.25 5.03
C CYS A 101 -4.66 6.20 5.28
N VAL A 102 -4.55 5.04 4.63
CA VAL A 102 -5.47 3.91 4.80
C VAL A 102 -4.67 2.61 5.02
N PRO A 103 -4.17 2.38 6.24
CA PRO A 103 -3.28 1.25 6.54
C PRO A 103 -3.97 -0.10 6.38
N THR A 104 -3.27 -1.06 5.76
CA THR A 104 -3.91 -2.37 5.53
C THR A 104 -4.28 -3.09 6.81
N PHE A 105 -3.44 -3.05 7.84
CA PHE A 105 -3.76 -3.69 9.11
C PHE A 105 -5.02 -3.11 9.78
N MET A 106 -5.36 -1.85 9.50
CA MET A 106 -6.62 -1.25 9.97
C MET A 106 -7.79 -1.65 9.08
N LEU A 107 -7.58 -1.80 7.76
CA LEU A 107 -8.60 -2.34 6.86
C LEU A 107 -8.95 -3.79 7.18
N ASP A 108 -7.94 -4.61 7.53
CA ASP A 108 -8.11 -6.02 7.88
C ASP A 108 -9.09 -6.21 9.07
N ASP A 109 -9.21 -5.20 9.93
CA ASP A 109 -10.10 -5.20 11.11
C ASP A 109 -11.51 -4.63 10.83
N LEU A 110 -11.78 -4.09 9.64
CA LEU A 110 -13.08 -3.50 9.30
C LEU A 110 -14.05 -4.54 8.70
N PRO A 111 -15.31 -4.59 9.16
CA PRO A 111 -16.34 -5.39 8.52
C PRO A 111 -16.85 -4.72 7.23
N ASP A 112 -17.24 -5.53 6.23
CA ASP A 112 -17.98 -5.10 5.04
C ASP A 112 -17.42 -3.83 4.34
N ILE A 113 -16.11 -3.88 4.05
CA ILE A 113 -15.37 -2.73 3.50
C ILE A 113 -16.01 -2.22 2.20
N SER A 114 -16.41 -0.96 2.23
CA SER A 114 -16.96 -0.20 1.11
C SER A 114 -16.22 1.13 0.95
N ILE A 115 -16.37 1.77 -0.21
CA ILE A 115 -15.76 3.08 -0.49
C ILE A 115 -16.20 4.11 0.58
N HIS A 116 -17.50 4.18 0.88
CA HIS A 116 -18.03 5.09 1.88
C HIS A 116 -17.49 4.79 3.30
N LEU A 117 -17.33 3.52 3.65
CA LEU A 117 -16.73 3.16 4.94
C LEU A 117 -15.27 3.65 5.02
N ILE A 118 -14.49 3.46 3.95
CA ILE A 118 -13.09 3.92 3.89
C ILE A 118 -13.03 5.45 3.99
N MET A 119 -13.82 6.18 3.20
CA MET A 119 -13.86 7.64 3.23
C MET A 119 -14.12 8.16 4.64
N ASN A 120 -15.16 7.64 5.30
CA ASN A 120 -15.57 8.10 6.62
C ASN A 120 -14.61 7.67 7.73
N THR A 121 -14.00 6.49 7.61
CA THR A 121 -13.11 5.94 8.65
C THR A 121 -11.72 6.57 8.61
N PHE A 122 -11.21 6.88 7.41
CA PHE A 122 -9.84 7.35 7.21
C PHE A 122 -9.76 8.80 6.75
N ASN A 123 -10.90 9.49 6.64
CA ASN A 123 -11.00 10.90 6.24
C ASN A 123 -10.30 11.19 4.90
N VAL A 124 -10.58 10.36 3.90
CA VAL A 124 -10.07 10.47 2.52
C VAL A 124 -11.22 10.72 1.54
N ASP A 125 -10.90 11.23 0.35
CA ASP A 125 -11.91 11.45 -0.69
C ASP A 125 -12.33 10.15 -1.40
N TYR A 126 -13.29 10.26 -2.31
CA TYR A 126 -13.85 9.13 -3.04
C TYR A 126 -12.82 8.43 -3.92
N ASP A 127 -12.04 9.18 -4.69
CA ASP A 127 -11.09 8.61 -5.65
C ASP A 127 -9.95 7.89 -4.91
N PHE A 128 -9.50 8.47 -3.81
CA PHE A 128 -8.50 7.88 -2.94
C PHE A 128 -9.00 6.58 -2.29
N ALA A 129 -10.23 6.60 -1.76
CA ALA A 129 -10.87 5.43 -1.17
C ALA A 129 -11.11 4.31 -2.20
N LEU A 130 -11.60 4.67 -3.40
CA LEU A 130 -11.80 3.74 -4.51
C LEU A 130 -10.48 3.07 -4.88
N ARG A 131 -9.44 3.87 -5.15
CA ARG A 131 -8.14 3.35 -5.54
C ARG A 131 -7.55 2.45 -4.48
N ARG A 132 -7.67 2.85 -3.22
CA ARG A 132 -7.19 2.04 -2.09
C ARG A 132 -7.93 0.73 -1.94
N LEU A 133 -9.25 0.72 -2.15
CA LEU A 133 -10.07 -0.47 -2.13
C LEU A 133 -9.67 -1.45 -3.23
N GLU A 134 -9.41 -0.96 -4.45
CA GLU A 134 -8.89 -1.80 -5.56
C GLU A 134 -7.58 -2.48 -5.16
N MET A 135 -6.62 -1.73 -4.59
CA MET A 135 -5.34 -2.27 -4.13
C MET A 135 -5.54 -3.36 -3.06
N TYR A 136 -6.45 -3.12 -2.12
CA TYR A 136 -6.78 -4.07 -1.06
C TYR A 136 -7.43 -5.34 -1.62
N GLN A 137 -8.41 -5.21 -2.51
CA GLN A 137 -9.05 -6.34 -3.17
C GLN A 137 -8.03 -7.15 -3.99
N HIS A 138 -7.14 -6.50 -4.73
CA HIS A 138 -6.07 -7.17 -5.47
C HIS A 138 -5.15 -7.98 -4.55
N LYS A 139 -4.82 -7.47 -3.36
CA LYS A 139 -4.10 -8.23 -2.32
C LYS A 139 -4.88 -9.46 -1.89
N LEU A 140 -6.18 -9.31 -1.57
CA LEU A 140 -7.03 -10.44 -1.17
C LEU A 140 -7.11 -11.50 -2.26
N TYR A 141 -7.23 -11.11 -3.53
CA TYR A 141 -7.22 -12.04 -4.66
C TYR A 141 -5.89 -12.79 -4.81
N GLN A 142 -4.75 -12.13 -4.61
CA GLN A 142 -3.43 -12.76 -4.70
C GLN A 142 -3.14 -13.70 -3.53
N THR A 143 -3.67 -13.38 -2.34
CA THR A 143 -3.46 -14.17 -1.12
C THR A 143 -4.47 -15.30 -0.95
N THR A 144 -5.64 -15.22 -1.60
CA THR A 144 -6.63 -16.29 -1.61
C THR A 144 -6.11 -17.47 -2.44
N PRO A 145 -6.02 -18.69 -1.87
CA PRO A 145 -5.67 -19.87 -2.62
C PRO A 145 -6.65 -20.05 -3.78
N ARG A 146 -6.14 -20.08 -5.03
CA ARG A 146 -7.01 -20.33 -6.19
C ARG A 146 -7.71 -21.66 -5.99
N LYS A 147 -9.04 -21.63 -5.80
CA LYS A 147 -9.84 -22.84 -5.55
C LYS A 147 -9.62 -23.91 -6.63
N SER A 148 -9.37 -23.49 -7.87
CA SER A 148 -9.08 -24.35 -9.02
C SER A 148 -7.66 -24.94 -9.05
N LEU A 149 -6.73 -24.43 -8.24
CA LEU A 149 -5.37 -24.96 -8.06
C LEU A 149 -5.22 -25.57 -6.66
N GLN A 150 -6.26 -26.27 -6.20
CA GLN A 150 -6.18 -27.16 -5.05
C GLN A 150 -6.32 -28.61 -5.53
N PRO A 151 -5.62 -29.58 -4.90
CA PRO A 151 -5.78 -31.00 -5.20
C PRO A 151 -7.26 -31.40 -5.19
N GLY A 152 -7.71 -32.14 -6.20
CA GLY A 152 -9.12 -32.54 -6.35
C GLY A 152 -10.10 -31.45 -6.82
N LYS A 153 -9.63 -30.22 -7.07
CA LYS A 153 -10.43 -29.12 -7.66
C LYS A 153 -9.92 -28.65 -9.02
N VAL A 154 -8.82 -29.23 -9.50
CA VAL A 154 -8.24 -28.97 -10.82
C VAL A 154 -9.06 -29.69 -11.89
N TYR A 155 -9.40 -28.99 -12.98
CA TYR A 155 -10.09 -29.62 -14.12
C TYR A 155 -9.24 -30.73 -14.75
N ASN A 156 -9.87 -31.81 -15.22
CA ASN A 156 -9.20 -32.94 -15.84
C ASN A 156 -8.31 -32.54 -17.04
N SER A 157 -8.77 -31.58 -17.84
CA SER A 157 -7.97 -31.03 -18.96
C SER A 157 -6.68 -30.38 -18.49
N THR A 158 -6.72 -29.61 -17.39
CA THR A 158 -5.54 -28.99 -16.78
C THR A 158 -4.61 -30.04 -16.18
N LEU A 159 -5.13 -31.08 -15.51
CA LEU A 159 -4.33 -32.20 -15.02
C LEU A 159 -3.60 -32.93 -16.14
N SER A 160 -4.26 -33.15 -17.28
CA SER A 160 -3.64 -33.77 -18.45
C SER A 160 -2.46 -32.96 -18.98
N ILE A 161 -2.60 -31.63 -19.06
CA ILE A 161 -1.50 -30.73 -19.47
C ILE A 161 -0.35 -30.79 -18.45
N LEU A 162 -0.64 -30.76 -17.15
CA LEU A 162 0.40 -30.84 -16.12
C LEU A 162 1.14 -32.18 -16.11
N LYS A 163 0.44 -33.30 -16.38
CA LYS A 163 1.05 -34.63 -16.54
C LYS A 163 1.93 -34.70 -17.80
N GLN A 164 1.50 -34.11 -18.90
CA GLN A 164 2.29 -34.01 -20.13
C GLN A 164 3.58 -33.21 -19.89
N LEU A 165 3.47 -32.06 -19.21
CA LEU A 165 4.64 -31.26 -18.81
C LEU A 165 5.58 -32.07 -17.92
N LYS A 166 5.07 -32.78 -16.91
CA LYS A 166 5.88 -33.66 -16.03
C LYS A 166 6.71 -34.67 -16.85
N GLN A 167 6.12 -35.27 -17.88
CA GLN A 167 6.84 -36.20 -18.77
C GLN A 167 7.92 -35.51 -19.61
N GLN A 168 7.68 -34.28 -20.05
CA GLN A 168 8.63 -33.54 -20.91
C GLN A 168 9.84 -32.98 -20.14
N VAL A 169 9.62 -32.48 -18.91
CA VAL A 169 10.66 -31.77 -18.17
C VAL A 169 11.31 -32.57 -17.04
N GLY A 170 10.70 -33.70 -16.64
CA GLY A 170 11.12 -34.47 -15.47
C GLY A 170 10.50 -33.95 -14.16
N GLU A 171 10.18 -34.86 -13.23
CA GLU A 171 9.52 -34.53 -11.96
C GLU A 171 10.38 -33.63 -11.07
N GLU A 172 11.70 -33.82 -11.10
CA GLU A 172 12.69 -33.06 -10.37
C GLU A 172 12.67 -31.57 -10.70
N LYS A 173 12.24 -31.21 -11.92
CA LYS A 173 12.14 -29.81 -12.39
C LYS A 173 10.82 -29.13 -12.07
N LEU A 174 9.84 -29.85 -11.52
CA LEU A 174 8.55 -29.27 -11.13
C LEU A 174 8.65 -28.58 -9.76
N SER A 175 7.97 -27.44 -9.63
CA SER A 175 7.81 -26.77 -8.34
C SER A 175 6.97 -27.62 -7.38
N TYR A 176 7.13 -27.36 -6.09
CA TYR A 176 6.37 -28.03 -5.03
C TYR A 176 4.85 -27.93 -5.25
N ASP A 177 4.37 -26.76 -5.67
CA ASP A 177 2.95 -26.54 -5.93
C ASP A 177 2.41 -27.42 -7.05
N ILE A 178 3.15 -27.60 -8.15
CA ILE A 178 2.72 -28.47 -9.24
C ILE A 178 2.72 -29.93 -8.81
N LYS A 179 3.75 -30.36 -8.05
CA LYS A 179 3.81 -31.73 -7.51
C LYS A 179 2.60 -32.04 -6.64
N ARG A 180 2.21 -31.09 -5.77
CA ARG A 180 1.02 -31.22 -4.92
C ARG A 180 -0.28 -31.37 -5.72
N LEU A 181 -0.39 -30.75 -6.89
CA LEU A 181 -1.59 -30.85 -7.75
C LEU A 181 -1.70 -32.17 -8.51
N LEU A 182 -0.60 -32.90 -8.67
CA LEU A 182 -0.54 -34.17 -9.40
C LEU A 182 -0.71 -35.40 -8.49
N GLN A 183 -0.76 -35.20 -7.16
CA GLN A 183 -1.09 -36.22 -6.15
C GLN A 183 -2.61 -36.42 -6.09
#